data_AF-A0A8J8DEU1-F1
#
_entry.id   AF-A0A8J8DEU1-F1
#
_cell.length_a   1.000
_cell.length_b   1.000
_cell.length_c   1.000
_cell.angle_alpha   90.00
_cell.angle_beta   90.00
_cell.angle_gamma   90.00
#
_symmetry.space_group_name_H-M   'P 1'
#
loop_
_entity.id
_entity.type
_entity.pdbx_description
1 polymer ?
#
loop_
_entity_poly.entity_id
_entity_poly.type
_entity_poly.pdbx_seq_one_letter_code
_entity_poly.pdbx_strand_id
1 'polypeptide(L)'
;MMLITTSHRPTRRTRSFGHDLEKVFPNSLYLTRGKKTIQDLLMEAYDRNYERLLIVNVWKGNPLKMTFIKVDPEDWGYLGYLYLHGIKLQREIGFREIRPIREEMPLVVTTAKRVGLDHVAFAQVFAELTGGKFVPRKERSLLGIADRYNTDVLSVIERHPRGMAVNFYRLDVNKEKAVGPLISVKIWIMEDGRRWDYKEALLKKKPGQSKE
;
A
#
# COMPACT_ATOMS: atom_id res chain seq x y z
N MET A 1 -12.15 4.66 6.17
CA MET A 1 -11.06 3.82 5.59
C MET A 1 -11.55 3.07 4.32
N MET A 2 -10.91 2.05 3.71
CA MET A 2 -11.06 1.74 2.27
C MET A 2 -11.88 0.48 1.85
N LEU A 3 -12.61 0.61 0.73
CA LEU A 3 -13.11 -0.50 -0.08
C LEU A 3 -12.03 -0.94 -1.08
N ILE A 4 -11.71 -2.23 -1.13
CA ILE A 4 -10.66 -2.79 -1.98
C ILE A 4 -11.31 -3.65 -3.05
N THR A 5 -10.89 -3.49 -4.30
CA THR A 5 -11.32 -4.37 -5.39
C THR A 5 -10.23 -4.51 -6.45
N THR A 6 -10.58 -5.18 -7.53
CA THR A 6 -9.70 -5.41 -8.68
C THR A 6 -10.28 -4.79 -9.95
N SER A 7 -9.48 -4.74 -11.01
CA SER A 7 -10.00 -4.55 -12.36
C SER A 7 -10.91 -5.72 -12.79
N HIS A 8 -11.69 -5.54 -13.85
CA HIS A 8 -12.46 -6.65 -14.44
C HIS A 8 -11.55 -7.82 -14.82
N ARG A 9 -12.09 -9.04 -14.73
CA ARG A 9 -11.41 -10.31 -15.07
C ARG A 9 -10.04 -10.48 -14.37
N PRO A 10 -9.95 -10.35 -13.04
CA PRO A 10 -8.69 -10.46 -12.33
C PRO A 10 -8.15 -11.90 -12.32
N THR A 11 -6.84 -12.05 -12.17
CA THR A 11 -6.21 -13.37 -11.95
C THR A 11 -6.40 -13.84 -10.52
N ARG A 12 -6.28 -15.16 -10.28
CA ARG A 12 -6.31 -15.73 -8.92
C ARG A 12 -5.28 -15.08 -7.99
N ARG A 13 -4.08 -14.78 -8.50
CA ARG A 13 -3.03 -14.08 -7.76
C ARG A 13 -3.47 -12.69 -7.33
N THR A 14 -4.13 -11.94 -8.22
CA THR A 14 -4.62 -10.58 -7.93
C THR A 14 -5.76 -10.59 -6.91
N ARG A 15 -6.69 -11.56 -7.01
CA ARG A 15 -7.72 -11.75 -5.97
C ARG A 15 -7.10 -12.07 -4.60
N SER A 16 -6.10 -12.96 -4.58
CA SER A 16 -5.36 -13.27 -3.34
C SER A 16 -4.70 -12.03 -2.77
N PHE A 17 -4.09 -11.20 -3.61
CA PHE A 17 -3.46 -9.96 -3.18
C PHE A 17 -4.48 -8.98 -2.60
N GLY A 18 -5.67 -8.84 -3.21
CA GLY A 18 -6.75 -8.04 -2.64
C GLY A 18 -7.20 -8.48 -1.25
N HIS A 19 -7.34 -9.79 -1.02
CA HIS A 19 -7.61 -10.33 0.32
C HIS A 19 -6.45 -10.16 1.30
N ASP A 20 -5.21 -10.22 0.83
CA ASP A 20 -4.05 -9.96 1.68
C ASP A 20 -3.99 -8.49 2.12
N LEU A 21 -4.41 -7.55 1.25
CA LEU A 21 -4.56 -6.13 1.59
C LEU A 21 -5.68 -5.89 2.61
N GLU A 22 -6.83 -6.56 2.47
CA GLU A 22 -7.94 -6.51 3.44
C GLU A 22 -7.47 -6.88 4.85
N LYS A 23 -6.48 -7.77 4.96
CA LYS A 23 -5.95 -8.22 6.26
C LYS A 23 -4.98 -7.24 6.91
N VAL A 24 -4.52 -6.22 6.22
CA VAL A 24 -3.52 -5.28 6.76
C VAL A 24 -3.96 -3.83 6.72
N PHE A 25 -4.98 -3.50 5.96
CA PHE A 25 -5.66 -2.21 6.11
C PHE A 25 -6.76 -2.36 7.17
N PRO A 26 -6.67 -1.64 8.31
CA PRO A 26 -7.70 -1.62 9.34
C PRO A 26 -9.09 -1.46 8.74
N ASN A 27 -10.12 -2.08 9.32
CA ASN A 27 -11.54 -1.95 8.99
C ASN A 27 -11.90 -2.10 7.48
N SER A 28 -10.97 -2.55 6.62
CA SER A 28 -11.13 -2.51 5.15
C SER A 28 -11.83 -3.76 4.65
N LEU A 29 -12.40 -3.69 3.45
CA LEU A 29 -13.12 -4.82 2.85
C LEU A 29 -12.67 -5.07 1.43
N TYR A 30 -12.36 -6.34 1.11
CA TYR A 30 -12.22 -6.76 -0.26
C TYR A 30 -13.57 -7.14 -0.87
N LEU A 31 -13.95 -6.46 -1.94
CA LEU A 31 -15.15 -6.72 -2.72
C LEU A 31 -14.78 -7.31 -4.09
N THR A 32 -15.46 -8.38 -4.45
CA THR A 32 -15.35 -8.94 -5.81
C THR A 32 -15.94 -7.95 -6.82
N ARG A 33 -15.12 -7.57 -7.82
CA ARG A 33 -15.47 -6.56 -8.83
C ARG A 33 -16.74 -6.87 -9.63
N GLY A 34 -16.90 -8.10 -10.09
CA GLY A 34 -18.02 -8.49 -10.97
C GLY A 34 -18.11 -7.61 -12.23
N LYS A 35 -19.33 -7.17 -12.57
CA LYS A 35 -19.63 -6.24 -13.67
C LYS A 35 -19.66 -4.76 -13.24
N LYS A 36 -19.42 -4.46 -11.96
CA LYS A 36 -19.53 -3.11 -11.41
C LYS A 36 -18.60 -2.13 -12.15
N THR A 37 -19.15 -0.98 -12.51
CA THR A 37 -18.43 0.18 -13.03
C THR A 37 -17.62 0.85 -11.91
N ILE A 38 -16.89 1.93 -12.21
CA ILE A 38 -16.24 2.72 -11.15
C ILE A 38 -17.31 3.45 -10.33
N GLN A 39 -18.34 4.04 -10.97
CA GLN A 39 -19.47 4.66 -10.28
C GLN A 39 -20.15 3.71 -9.29
N ASP A 40 -20.46 2.47 -9.72
CA ASP A 40 -21.11 1.48 -8.85
C ASP A 40 -20.27 1.18 -7.61
N LEU A 41 -18.94 1.13 -7.76
CA LEU A 41 -18.02 0.89 -6.65
C LEU A 41 -17.89 2.09 -5.72
N LEU A 42 -17.96 3.31 -6.26
CA LEU A 42 -17.92 4.53 -5.46
C LEU A 42 -19.18 4.67 -4.62
N MET A 43 -20.36 4.41 -5.20
CA MET A 43 -21.62 4.38 -4.45
C MET A 43 -21.59 3.31 -3.36
N GLU A 44 -21.17 2.08 -3.70
CA GLU A 44 -21.03 1.01 -2.71
C GLU A 44 -20.02 1.35 -1.60
N ALA A 45 -18.92 2.02 -1.94
CA ALA A 45 -17.94 2.47 -0.95
C ALA A 45 -18.55 3.53 -0.03
N TYR A 46 -19.24 4.50 -0.61
CA TYR A 46 -19.90 5.59 0.12
C TYR A 46 -21.00 5.07 1.06
N ASP A 47 -21.88 4.21 0.58
CA ASP A 47 -22.97 3.60 1.36
C ASP A 47 -22.45 2.79 2.56
N ARG A 48 -21.23 2.28 2.47
CA ARG A 48 -20.54 1.54 3.53
C ARG A 48 -19.62 2.42 4.39
N ASN A 49 -19.65 3.74 4.22
CA ASN A 49 -18.81 4.72 4.92
C ASN A 49 -17.30 4.51 4.70
N TYR A 50 -16.91 4.07 3.51
CA TYR A 50 -15.51 4.03 3.11
C TYR A 50 -15.10 5.35 2.44
N GLU A 51 -14.05 5.98 2.96
CA GLU A 51 -13.47 7.23 2.41
C GLU A 51 -12.66 7.01 1.14
N ARG A 52 -12.26 5.77 0.86
CA ARG A 52 -11.32 5.45 -0.22
C ARG A 52 -11.74 4.19 -0.96
N LEU A 53 -11.52 4.20 -2.26
CA LEU A 53 -11.64 3.04 -3.13
C LEU A 53 -10.26 2.70 -3.68
N LEU A 54 -9.83 1.46 -3.47
CA LEU A 54 -8.59 0.91 -4.00
C LEU A 54 -8.89 -0.09 -5.11
N ILE A 55 -8.42 0.17 -6.32
CA ILE A 55 -8.53 -0.76 -7.46
C ILE A 55 -7.15 -1.33 -7.79
N VAL A 56 -7.01 -2.66 -7.70
CA VAL A 56 -5.80 -3.38 -8.13
C VAL A 56 -5.95 -3.85 -9.58
N ASN A 57 -5.10 -3.34 -10.47
CA ASN A 57 -5.06 -3.72 -11.88
C ASN A 57 -4.10 -4.89 -12.15
N VAL A 58 -4.42 -5.66 -13.18
CA VAL A 58 -3.65 -6.82 -13.64
C VAL A 58 -2.91 -6.53 -14.93
N TRP A 59 -1.69 -7.05 -15.06
CA TRP A 59 -0.97 -7.15 -16.33
C TRP A 59 -0.22 -8.47 -16.42
N LYS A 60 -0.36 -9.17 -17.55
CA LYS A 60 0.32 -10.45 -17.83
C LYS A 60 0.28 -11.42 -16.62
N GLY A 61 -0.89 -11.58 -16.02
CA GLY A 61 -1.12 -12.51 -14.91
C GLY A 61 -0.86 -11.96 -13.50
N ASN A 62 -0.16 -10.83 -13.35
CA ASN A 62 0.30 -10.30 -12.07
C ASN A 62 -0.32 -8.93 -11.72
N PRO A 63 -0.47 -8.61 -10.43
CA PRO A 63 -0.77 -7.24 -9.99
C PRO A 63 0.28 -6.26 -10.52
N LEU A 64 -0.17 -5.21 -11.20
CA LEU A 64 0.72 -4.21 -11.82
C LEU A 64 0.51 -2.80 -11.25
N LYS A 65 -0.73 -2.42 -10.98
CA LYS A 65 -1.07 -1.06 -10.56
C LYS A 65 -2.05 -1.09 -9.39
N MET A 66 -1.86 -0.18 -8.45
CA MET A 66 -2.83 0.14 -7.40
C MET A 66 -3.32 1.56 -7.67
N THR A 67 -4.63 1.73 -7.80
CA THR A 67 -5.28 3.04 -8.03
C THR A 67 -6.06 3.41 -6.79
N PHE A 68 -5.78 4.57 -6.22
CA PHE A 68 -6.47 5.09 -5.05
C PHE A 68 -7.40 6.22 -5.48
N ILE A 69 -8.65 6.17 -5.03
CA ILE A 69 -9.70 7.12 -5.38
C ILE A 69 -10.34 7.59 -4.08
N LYS A 70 -10.49 8.92 -3.93
CA LYS A 70 -11.29 9.55 -2.89
C LYS A 70 -12.75 9.19 -3.12
N VAL A 71 -13.41 8.67 -2.10
CA VAL A 71 -14.85 8.39 -2.15
C VAL A 71 -15.57 9.60 -1.57
N ASP A 72 -16.40 10.19 -2.39
CA ASP A 72 -17.23 11.34 -2.07
C ASP A 72 -18.40 11.34 -3.07
N PRO A 73 -19.64 11.61 -2.65
CA PRO A 73 -20.80 11.52 -3.52
C PRO A 73 -20.78 12.58 -4.64
N GLU A 74 -20.12 13.71 -4.41
CA GLU A 74 -20.13 14.86 -5.32
C GLU A 74 -18.73 15.18 -5.88
N ASP A 75 -17.68 14.98 -5.08
CA ASP A 75 -16.30 15.36 -5.38
C ASP A 75 -15.34 14.15 -5.25
N TRP A 76 -15.71 13.03 -5.88
CA TRP A 76 -14.80 11.90 -5.99
C TRP A 76 -13.67 12.22 -6.97
N GLY A 77 -12.48 11.70 -6.72
CA GLY A 77 -11.32 11.96 -7.58
C GLY A 77 -10.21 10.96 -7.37
N TYR A 78 -9.34 10.82 -8.36
CA TYR A 78 -8.12 10.02 -8.19
C TYR A 78 -7.20 10.71 -7.18
N LEU A 79 -6.67 9.94 -6.23
CA LEU A 79 -5.65 10.41 -5.30
C LEU A 79 -4.25 10.16 -5.89
N GLY A 80 -4.09 8.99 -6.51
CA GLY A 80 -2.84 8.61 -7.14
C GLY A 80 -2.73 7.13 -7.45
N TYR A 81 -1.56 6.75 -7.95
CA TYR A 81 -1.28 5.44 -8.52
C TYR A 81 0.08 4.94 -8.06
N LEU A 82 0.14 3.64 -7.76
CA LEU A 82 1.40 2.93 -7.56
C LEU A 82 1.56 1.91 -8.67
N TYR A 83 2.66 1.98 -9.41
CA TYR A 83 3.07 0.91 -10.30
C TYR A 83 4.01 -0.04 -9.57
N LEU A 84 3.77 -1.33 -9.78
CA LEU A 84 4.43 -2.41 -9.07
C LEU A 84 5.49 -3.08 -9.95
N HIS A 85 6.58 -3.50 -9.33
CA HIS A 85 7.48 -4.51 -9.89
C HIS A 85 6.98 -5.93 -9.62
N GLY A 86 6.30 -6.14 -8.50
CA GLY A 86 5.83 -7.43 -8.08
C GLY A 86 5.31 -7.38 -6.65
N ILE A 87 4.74 -8.51 -6.23
CA ILE A 87 4.20 -8.70 -4.89
C ILE A 87 4.59 -10.09 -4.38
N LYS A 88 4.77 -10.24 -3.06
CA LYS A 88 4.74 -11.54 -2.38
C LYS A 88 3.51 -11.61 -1.49
N LEU A 89 2.71 -12.65 -1.69
CA LEU A 89 1.50 -12.90 -0.90
C LEU A 89 1.88 -13.37 0.50
N GLN A 90 0.99 -13.17 1.48
CA GLN A 90 1.23 -13.56 2.87
C GLN A 90 1.59 -15.05 3.00
N ARG A 91 0.90 -15.91 2.25
CA ARG A 91 1.19 -17.36 2.22
C ARG A 91 2.57 -17.71 1.67
N GLU A 92 3.17 -16.84 0.86
CA GLU A 92 4.50 -17.03 0.26
C GLU A 92 5.62 -16.61 1.21
N ILE A 93 5.27 -15.87 2.28
CA ILE A 93 6.19 -15.45 3.34
C ILE A 93 5.91 -16.17 4.67
N GLY A 94 5.12 -17.25 4.63
CA GLY A 94 4.89 -18.15 5.76
C GLY A 94 3.64 -17.87 6.59
N PHE A 95 2.83 -16.86 6.24
CA PHE A 95 1.63 -16.51 6.98
C PHE A 95 0.36 -16.99 6.27
N ARG A 96 -0.38 -17.88 6.93
CA ARG A 96 -1.68 -18.38 6.48
C ARG A 96 -2.74 -17.96 7.49
N GLU A 97 -3.98 -17.83 7.02
CA GLU A 97 -5.16 -17.66 7.89
C GLU A 97 -5.18 -16.41 8.79
N ILE A 98 -4.43 -15.35 8.42
CA ILE A 98 -4.56 -14.05 9.06
C ILE A 98 -5.98 -13.52 8.86
N ARG A 99 -6.64 -13.15 9.95
CA ARG A 99 -7.97 -12.55 9.93
C ARG A 99 -7.89 -11.05 9.62
N PRO A 100 -8.86 -10.49 8.87
CA PRO A 100 -9.00 -9.05 8.71
C PRO A 100 -9.12 -8.31 10.04
N ILE A 101 -8.56 -7.11 10.08
CA ILE A 101 -8.75 -6.16 11.18
C ILE A 101 -10.11 -5.51 10.97
N ARG A 102 -11.04 -5.69 11.90
CA ARG A 102 -12.39 -5.09 11.80
C ARG A 102 -12.55 -3.90 12.74
N GLU A 103 -11.65 -3.78 13.70
CA GLU A 103 -11.56 -2.70 14.67
C GLU A 103 -11.10 -1.41 14.00
N GLU A 104 -11.62 -0.29 14.50
CA GLU A 104 -11.14 1.03 14.12
C GLU A 104 -9.80 1.31 14.81
N MET A 105 -8.74 1.36 14.01
CA MET A 105 -7.40 1.76 14.47
C MET A 105 -6.65 2.46 13.33
N PRO A 106 -5.70 3.36 13.65
CA PRO A 106 -4.93 4.04 12.62
C PRO A 106 -3.97 3.06 11.93
N LEU A 107 -3.94 3.10 10.60
CA LEU A 107 -2.80 2.55 9.86
C LEU A 107 -1.60 3.48 10.06
N VAL A 108 -0.57 3.04 10.78
CA VAL A 108 0.66 3.82 10.92
C VAL A 108 1.62 3.45 9.80
N VAL A 109 2.05 4.43 9.02
CA VAL A 109 3.07 4.27 7.99
C VAL A 109 4.39 4.82 8.50
N THR A 110 5.45 4.04 8.43
CA THR A 110 6.80 4.45 8.81
C THR A 110 7.81 3.90 7.82
N THR A 111 9.10 4.11 8.08
CA THR A 111 10.19 3.59 7.25
C THR A 111 11.04 2.59 8.02
N ALA A 112 11.88 1.82 7.33
CA ALA A 112 13.01 1.18 7.97
C ALA A 112 14.00 2.24 8.52
N LYS A 113 14.83 1.86 9.51
CA LYS A 113 15.75 2.79 10.20
C LYS A 113 16.74 3.50 9.26
N ARG A 114 17.18 2.85 8.18
CA ARG A 114 18.24 3.34 7.29
C ARG A 114 17.75 3.44 5.85
N VAL A 115 16.85 4.38 5.56
CA VAL A 115 16.34 4.63 4.20
C VAL A 115 16.75 6.01 3.69
N GLY A 116 16.68 6.22 2.38
CA GLY A 116 16.94 7.53 1.76
C GLY A 116 15.70 8.43 1.76
N LEU A 117 15.88 9.71 1.42
CA LEU A 117 14.82 10.72 1.39
C LEU A 117 13.61 10.30 0.53
N ASP A 118 13.86 9.69 -0.62
CA ASP A 118 12.78 9.19 -1.50
C ASP A 118 11.82 8.22 -0.76
N HIS A 119 12.33 7.42 0.17
CA HIS A 119 11.51 6.46 0.92
C HIS A 119 10.66 7.16 1.98
N VAL A 120 11.20 8.23 2.57
CA VAL A 120 10.46 9.08 3.52
C VAL A 120 9.34 9.80 2.78
N ALA A 121 9.64 10.38 1.62
CA ALA A 121 8.65 11.00 0.75
C ALA A 121 7.57 9.99 0.33
N PHE A 122 7.97 8.78 -0.09
CA PHE A 122 7.01 7.75 -0.41
C PHE A 122 6.19 7.27 0.79
N ALA A 123 6.76 7.22 2.00
CA ALA A 123 6.01 6.88 3.21
C ALA A 123 4.91 7.92 3.53
N GLN A 124 5.19 9.21 3.31
CA GLN A 124 4.19 10.28 3.43
C GLN A 124 3.09 10.12 2.37
N VAL A 125 3.48 9.92 1.10
CA VAL A 125 2.55 9.67 -0.01
C VAL A 125 1.69 8.43 0.24
N PHE A 126 2.29 7.33 0.69
CA PHE A 126 1.56 6.10 0.96
C PHE A 126 0.58 6.26 2.13
N ALA A 127 0.95 7.02 3.16
CA ALA A 127 0.03 7.39 4.24
C ALA A 127 -1.17 8.18 3.70
N GLU A 128 -0.93 9.19 2.87
CA GLU A 128 -1.98 10.00 2.23
C GLU A 128 -2.93 9.16 1.36
N LEU A 129 -2.37 8.33 0.47
CA LEU A 129 -3.11 7.44 -0.41
C LEU A 129 -3.98 6.44 0.36
N THR A 130 -3.51 5.96 1.52
CA THR A 130 -4.22 4.95 2.32
C THR A 130 -5.13 5.54 3.39
N GLY A 131 -5.00 6.84 3.69
CA GLY A 131 -5.62 7.45 4.87
C GLY A 131 -4.93 7.09 6.18
N GLY A 132 -3.71 6.58 6.11
CA GLY A 132 -2.88 6.30 7.26
C GLY A 132 -2.19 7.54 7.81
N LYS A 133 -1.46 7.35 8.91
CA LYS A 133 -0.65 8.38 9.56
C LYS A 133 0.83 8.10 9.34
N PHE A 134 1.53 9.02 8.69
CA PHE A 134 2.99 8.93 8.61
C PHE A 134 3.64 9.25 9.96
N VAL A 135 4.54 8.37 10.41
CA VAL A 135 5.33 8.52 11.62
C VAL A 135 6.81 8.32 11.30
N PRO A 136 7.67 9.33 11.51
CA PRO A 136 9.11 9.18 11.32
C PRO A 136 9.70 8.07 12.19
N ARG A 137 10.44 7.14 11.56
CA ARG A 137 11.05 5.99 12.23
C ARG A 137 12.04 6.39 13.33
N LYS A 138 12.99 7.27 13.01
CA LYS A 138 14.12 7.65 13.87
C LYS A 138 14.76 6.39 14.50
N GLU A 139 15.07 6.42 15.80
CA GLU A 139 15.60 5.27 16.55
C GLU A 139 14.55 4.37 17.21
N ARG A 140 13.25 4.68 17.04
CA ARG A 140 12.18 3.95 17.72
C ARG A 140 12.05 2.51 17.21
N SER A 141 11.67 1.60 18.09
CA SER A 141 11.27 0.23 17.72
C SER A 141 9.89 0.25 17.03
N LEU A 142 9.50 -0.82 16.32
CA LEU A 142 8.16 -0.90 15.72
C LEU A 142 7.10 -0.95 16.81
N LEU A 143 7.32 -1.79 17.83
CA LEU A 143 6.46 -1.89 19.01
C LEU A 143 6.28 -0.53 19.70
N GLY A 144 7.35 0.21 19.97
CA GLY A 144 7.24 1.52 20.62
C GLY A 144 6.57 2.60 19.75
N ILE A 145 6.52 2.43 18.43
CA ILE A 145 5.66 3.26 17.56
C ILE A 145 4.21 2.81 17.71
N ALA A 146 3.95 1.51 17.62
CA ALA A 146 2.63 0.91 17.72
C ALA A 146 1.92 1.32 19.03
N ASP A 147 2.60 1.13 20.18
CA ASP A 147 2.08 1.47 21.50
C ASP A 147 1.72 2.95 21.61
N ARG A 148 2.60 3.83 21.10
CA ARG A 148 2.38 5.28 21.12
C ARG A 148 1.17 5.73 20.31
N TYR A 149 0.85 5.02 19.24
CA TYR A 149 -0.22 5.37 18.31
C TYR A 149 -1.44 4.44 18.43
N ASN A 150 -1.46 3.57 19.44
CA ASN A 150 -2.54 2.62 19.73
C ASN A 150 -2.97 1.84 18.47
N THR A 151 -2.02 1.13 17.86
CA THR A 151 -2.26 0.31 16.67
C THR A 151 -1.49 -0.98 16.74
N ASP A 152 -2.06 -2.06 16.20
CA ASP A 152 -1.35 -3.32 15.99
C ASP A 152 -0.78 -3.46 14.59
N VAL A 153 -1.09 -2.52 13.69
CA VAL A 153 -0.66 -2.60 12.29
C VAL A 153 0.21 -1.43 11.87
N LEU A 154 1.40 -1.77 11.35
CA LEU A 154 2.31 -0.81 10.74
C LEU A 154 2.59 -1.19 9.30
N SER A 155 2.55 -0.19 8.43
CA SER A 155 3.17 -0.26 7.11
C SER A 155 4.58 0.30 7.19
N VAL A 156 5.56 -0.46 6.72
CA VAL A 156 6.97 -0.09 6.75
C VAL A 156 7.49 0.01 5.33
N ILE A 157 7.98 1.19 4.97
CA ILE A 157 8.67 1.44 3.71
C ILE A 157 10.13 1.04 3.84
N GLU A 158 10.54 0.08 3.02
CA GLU A 158 11.85 -0.57 3.05
C GLU A 158 12.58 -0.38 1.72
N ARG A 159 13.92 -0.53 1.74
CA ARG A 159 14.72 -0.51 0.51
C ARG A 159 14.40 -1.74 -0.33
N HIS A 160 14.31 -1.56 -1.64
CA HIS A 160 14.19 -2.67 -2.58
C HIS A 160 15.18 -2.48 -3.75
N PRO A 161 15.85 -3.54 -4.25
CA PRO A 161 16.84 -3.40 -5.32
C PRO A 161 16.31 -2.81 -6.63
N ARG A 162 14.99 -2.81 -6.81
CA ARG A 162 14.31 -2.24 -7.99
C ARG A 162 13.32 -1.13 -7.63
N GLY A 163 13.52 -0.46 -6.50
CA GLY A 163 12.68 0.67 -6.10
C GLY A 163 12.47 0.70 -4.61
N MET A 164 11.21 0.64 -4.18
CA MET A 164 10.85 0.60 -2.77
C MET A 164 9.98 -0.61 -2.48
N ALA A 165 9.97 -1.05 -1.23
CA ALA A 165 9.06 -2.06 -0.77
C ALA A 165 8.13 -1.46 0.28
N VAL A 166 6.85 -1.82 0.22
CA VAL A 166 5.90 -1.68 1.32
C VAL A 166 5.74 -3.05 1.94
N ASN A 167 5.96 -3.15 3.25
CA ASN A 167 5.69 -4.36 4.01
C ASN A 167 4.77 -4.03 5.20
N PHE A 168 4.10 -5.03 5.73
CA PHE A 168 3.13 -4.84 6.81
C PHE A 168 3.48 -5.71 8.00
N TYR A 169 3.43 -5.10 9.18
CA TYR A 169 3.63 -5.76 10.47
C TYR A 169 2.29 -5.74 11.20
N ARG A 170 1.85 -6.91 11.65
CA ARG A 170 0.66 -7.13 12.50
C ARG A 170 1.16 -7.65 13.83
N LEU A 171 1.32 -6.79 14.82
CA LEU A 171 1.97 -7.12 16.09
C LEU A 171 1.12 -8.05 16.96
N ASP A 172 -0.18 -8.10 16.70
CA ASP A 172 -1.13 -9.06 17.24
C ASP A 172 -0.96 -10.48 16.65
N VAL A 173 -0.38 -10.59 15.44
CA VAL A 173 -0.12 -11.87 14.77
C VAL A 173 1.34 -12.32 14.97
N ASN A 174 2.29 -11.42 14.76
CA ASN A 174 3.71 -11.69 14.87
C ASN A 174 4.49 -10.41 15.22
N LYS A 175 5.22 -10.45 16.33
CA LYS A 175 5.97 -9.28 16.84
C LYS A 175 7.34 -9.08 16.19
N GLU A 176 7.85 -10.07 15.46
CA GLU A 176 9.22 -10.08 14.96
C GLU A 176 9.31 -9.85 13.45
N LYS A 177 8.43 -10.51 12.68
CA LYS A 177 8.49 -10.57 11.22
C LYS A 177 7.28 -9.88 10.61
N ALA A 178 7.52 -9.20 9.50
CA ALA A 178 6.45 -8.67 8.68
C ALA A 178 5.55 -9.80 8.16
N VAL A 179 4.24 -9.60 8.29
CA VAL A 179 3.23 -10.54 7.81
C VAL A 179 2.86 -10.33 6.34
N GLY A 180 3.28 -9.20 5.76
CA GLY A 180 3.00 -8.79 4.39
C GLY A 180 1.50 -8.55 4.10
N PRO A 181 1.09 -8.40 2.83
CA PRO A 181 1.87 -8.73 1.63
C PRO A 181 3.06 -7.79 1.42
N LEU A 182 4.13 -8.29 0.80
CA LEU A 182 5.24 -7.43 0.37
C LEU A 182 4.91 -6.85 -0.99
N ILE A 183 4.98 -5.53 -1.14
CA ILE A 183 4.65 -4.81 -2.36
C ILE A 183 5.89 -4.08 -2.86
N SER A 184 6.44 -4.49 -4.00
CA SER A 184 7.57 -3.80 -4.64
C SER A 184 7.04 -2.71 -5.56
N VAL A 185 7.30 -1.45 -5.24
CA VAL A 185 6.85 -0.25 -5.97
C VAL A 185 7.99 0.30 -6.82
N LYS A 186 7.68 0.63 -8.08
CA LYS A 186 8.63 1.16 -9.07
C LYS A 186 8.38 2.62 -9.43
N ILE A 187 7.12 3.03 -9.41
CA ILE A 187 6.70 4.39 -9.73
C ILE A 187 5.52 4.71 -8.81
N TRP A 188 5.50 5.91 -8.26
CA TRP A 188 4.30 6.48 -7.65
C TRP A 188 4.00 7.83 -8.29
N ILE A 189 2.71 8.12 -8.47
CA ILE A 189 2.20 9.36 -9.08
C ILE A 189 0.99 9.79 -8.28
N MET A 190 0.98 11.03 -7.80
CA MET A 190 -0.16 11.69 -7.18
C MET A 190 -0.91 12.52 -8.24
N GLU A 191 -2.19 12.73 -8.01
CA GLU A 191 -3.01 13.55 -8.92
C GLU A 191 -2.54 15.01 -8.98
N ASP A 192 -1.98 15.53 -7.88
CA ASP A 192 -1.39 16.88 -7.80
C ASP A 192 -0.05 17.03 -8.55
N GLY A 193 0.39 15.99 -9.25
CA GLY A 193 1.62 15.99 -10.05
C GLY A 193 2.88 15.55 -9.30
N ARG A 194 2.86 15.37 -7.97
CA ARG A 194 3.99 14.76 -7.25
C ARG A 194 4.22 13.35 -7.80
N ARG A 195 5.46 13.02 -8.15
CA ARG A 195 5.81 11.69 -8.68
C ARG A 195 7.24 11.28 -8.36
N TRP A 196 7.48 9.98 -8.47
CA TRP A 196 8.81 9.39 -8.44
C TRP A 196 8.87 8.17 -9.34
N ASP A 197 9.96 8.01 -10.08
CA ASP A 197 10.26 6.85 -10.91
C ASP A 197 11.63 6.29 -10.53
N TYR A 198 11.68 4.99 -10.24
CA TYR A 198 12.90 4.27 -9.93
C TYR A 198 14.00 4.42 -10.98
N LYS A 199 13.67 4.36 -12.27
CA LYS A 199 14.65 4.49 -13.36
C LYS A 199 15.25 5.89 -13.40
N GLU A 200 14.44 6.92 -13.20
CA GLU A 200 14.91 8.31 -13.13
C GLU A 200 15.81 8.53 -11.91
N ALA A 201 15.43 7.98 -10.76
CA ALA A 201 16.22 8.05 -9.53
C ALA A 201 17.56 7.31 -9.66
N LEU A 202 17.61 6.18 -10.40
CA LEU A 202 18.86 5.48 -10.69
C LEU A 202 19.82 6.32 -11.55
N LEU A 203 19.30 6.98 -12.58
CA LEU A 203 20.11 7.82 -13.48
C LEU A 203 20.72 9.00 -12.71
N LYS A 204 19.94 9.62 -11.81
CA LYS A 204 20.40 10.73 -10.94
C LYS A 204 21.46 10.31 -9.92
N LYS A 205 21.59 9.02 -9.61
CA LYS A 205 22.64 8.48 -8.72
C LYS A 205 23.95 8.14 -9.43
N LYS A 206 23.99 8.26 -10.77
CA LYS A 206 25.19 8.05 -11.58
C LYS A 206 25.88 9.35 -12.07
N PRO A 207 26.02 10.45 -11.32
CA PRO A 207 26.95 11.50 -11.70
C PRO A 207 28.35 11.09 -11.22
N GLY A 208 29.24 10.67 -12.14
CA GLY A 208 30.65 10.41 -11.82
C GLY A 208 31.33 9.15 -12.39
N GLN A 209 30.76 8.47 -13.39
CA GLN A 209 31.56 7.56 -14.24
C GLN A 209 31.66 8.17 -15.64
N SER A 210 32.50 9.18 -15.76
CA SER A 210 32.96 9.71 -17.03
C SER A 210 34.46 9.93 -16.91
N LYS A 211 35.20 8.97 -17.48
CA LYS A 211 36.57 9.03 -18.02
C LYS A 211 37.64 9.72 -17.18
N GLU A 212 38.52 8.89 -16.61
CA GLU A 212 39.97 8.93 -16.89
C GLU A 212 40.44 7.50 -17.17
#